data_AF-F0NM06-F1
#
_entry.id   AF-F0NM06-F1
#
_cell.length_a   1.000
_cell.length_b   1.000
_cell.length_c   1.000
_cell.angle_alpha   90.00
_cell.angle_beta   90.00
_cell.angle_gamma   90.00
#
_symmetry.space_group_name_H-M   'P 1'
#
loop_
_entity.id
_entity.type
_entity.pdbx_description
1 polymer ?
#
loop_
_entity_poly.entity_id
_entity_poly.type
_entity_poly.pdbx_seq_one_letter_code
_entity_poly.pdbx_strand_id
1 'polypeptide(L)' 'MTRFPIHVRSQYELNVNTAINVANGLKMNEAEDVKIVFLVSSITILDIENRLSEIVKKSAEPLKKNSVRVFTC' A
#
# COMPACT_ATOMS: atom_id res chain seq x y z
N MET A 1 -17.48 10.31 -7.94
CA MET A 1 -16.68 9.42 -7.07
C MET A 1 -15.21 9.54 -7.46
N THR A 2 -14.40 10.21 -6.65
CA THR A 2 -12.97 10.49 -6.97
C THR A 2 -12.12 9.25 -6.66
N ARG A 3 -11.17 8.94 -7.54
CA ARG A 3 -10.29 7.76 -7.41
C ARG A 3 -8.88 8.18 -7.00
N PHE A 4 -8.29 7.47 -6.05
CA PHE A 4 -6.95 7.71 -5.53
C PHE A 4 -6.05 6.48 -5.73
N PRO A 5 -5.45 6.31 -6.93
CA PRO A 5 -4.44 5.30 -7.15
C PRO A 5 -3.07 5.78 -6.61
N ILE A 6 -2.49 4.99 -5.72
CA ILE A 6 -1.15 5.19 -5.18
C ILE A 6 -0.22 4.16 -5.82
N HIS A 7 0.61 4.60 -6.76
CA HIS A 7 1.59 3.75 -7.42
C HIS A 7 2.89 3.70 -6.63
N VAL A 8 3.24 2.52 -6.14
CA VAL A 8 4.49 2.26 -5.44
C VAL A 8 5.44 1.60 -6.43
N ARG A 9 6.58 2.26 -6.71
CA ARG A 9 7.69 1.70 -7.52
C ARG A 9 8.95 1.45 -6.69
N SER A 10 9.03 2.09 -5.53
CA SER A 10 10.19 2.08 -4.67
C SER A 10 10.29 0.77 -3.90
N GLN A 11 11.52 0.30 -3.72
CA GLN A 11 11.89 -0.78 -2.79
C GLN A 11 12.36 -0.27 -1.42
N TYR A 12 12.42 1.05 -1.20
CA TYR A 12 12.80 1.61 0.10
C TYR A 12 11.64 1.59 1.09
N GLU A 13 11.93 1.12 2.30
CA GLU A 13 11.02 1.07 3.45
C GLU A 13 10.26 2.37 3.67
N LEU A 14 10.98 3.50 3.70
CA LEU A 14 10.37 4.82 3.93
C LEU A 14 9.24 5.10 2.94
N ASN A 15 9.45 4.83 1.65
CA ASN A 15 8.49 5.11 0.61
C ASN A 15 7.28 4.17 0.66
N VAL A 16 7.49 2.89 1.04
CA VAL A 16 6.40 1.93 1.24
C VAL A 16 5.54 2.36 2.43
N ASN A 17 6.16 2.72 3.55
CA ASN A 17 5.48 3.23 4.73
C ASN A 17 4.68 4.51 4.42
N THR A 18 5.27 5.45 3.69
CA THR A 18 4.59 6.68 3.27
C THR A 18 3.36 6.36 2.42
N ALA A 19 3.46 5.45 1.45
CA ALA A 19 2.33 5.08 0.60
C ALA A 19 1.17 4.49 1.41
N ILE A 20 1.48 3.62 2.38
CA ILE A 20 0.49 3.01 3.27
C ILE A 20 -0.18 4.07 4.16
N ASN A 21 0.61 4.97 4.75
CA ASN A 21 0.10 6.04 5.61
C ASN A 21 -0.79 7.02 4.84
N VAL A 22 -0.41 7.39 3.62
CA VAL A 22 -1.23 8.24 2.75
C VAL A 22 -2.55 7.54 2.41
N ALA A 23 -2.52 6.24 2.09
CA ALA A 23 -3.74 5.49 1.79
C ALA A 23 -4.72 5.46 2.97
N ASN A 24 -4.19 5.23 4.18
CA ASN A 24 -4.99 5.25 5.40
C ASN A 24 -5.53 6.65 5.70
N GLY A 25 -4.71 7.69 5.56
CA GLY A 25 -5.12 9.08 5.74
C GLY A 25 -6.26 9.47 4.79
N LEU A 26 -6.19 9.06 3.52
CA LEU A 26 -7.27 9.29 2.56
C LEU A 26 -8.57 8.60 3.00
N LYS A 27 -8.49 7.35 3.47
CA LYS A 27 -9.66 6.64 4.02
C LYS A 27 -10.24 7.29 5.27
N MET A 28 -9.40 7.82 6.16
CA MET A 28 -9.84 8.58 7.32
C MET A 28 -10.56 9.88 6.94
N ASN A 29 -10.27 10.44 5.77
CA ASN A 29 -10.97 11.60 5.18
C ASN A 29 -12.10 11.18 4.22
N GLU A 30 -12.69 10.01 4.45
CA GLU A 30 -13.88 9.52 3.73
C GLU A 30 -13.68 9.29 2.22
N ALA A 31 -12.43 9.17 1.75
CA ALA A 31 -12.18 8.83 0.35
C ALA A 31 -12.70 7.42 0.01
N GLU A 32 -13.68 7.33 -0.87
CA GLU A 32 -14.34 6.04 -1.18
C GLU A 32 -13.43 5.08 -1.97
N ASP A 33 -12.75 5.54 -3.02
CA ASP A 33 -11.95 4.70 -3.92
C ASP A 33 -10.43 4.93 -3.77
N VAL A 34 -9.81 4.30 -2.77
CA VAL A 34 -8.36 4.32 -2.54
C VAL A 34 -7.75 2.96 -2.90
N LYS A 35 -6.67 2.99 -3.69
CA LYS A 35 -5.95 1.80 -4.14
C LYS A 35 -4.44 1.98 -3.98
N ILE A 36 -3.74 0.95 -3.53
CA ILE A 36 -2.29 0.86 -3.60
C ILE A 36 -1.94 -0.12 -4.70
N VAL A 37 -1.03 0.24 -5.60
CA VAL A 37 -0.54 -0.63 -6.68
C VAL A 37 0.97 -0.72 -6.58
N PHE A 38 1.48 -1.92 -6.28
CA PHE A 38 2.91 -2.22 -6.33
C PHE A 38 3.31 -2.61 -7.75
N LEU A 39 4.25 -1.88 -8.35
CA LEU A 39 4.72 -2.06 -9.71
C LEU A 39 6.10 -2.73 -9.76
N VAL A 40 6.27 -3.72 -10.66
CA VAL A 40 7.52 -4.36 -11.13
C VAL A 40 8.64 -4.45 -10.08
N SER A 41 9.47 -3.42 -9.94
CA SER A 41 10.57 -3.39 -8.98
C SER A 41 10.10 -3.55 -7.53
N SER A 42 8.93 -3.02 -7.18
CA SER A 42 8.39 -3.09 -5.83
C SER A 42 7.66 -4.39 -5.50
N ILE A 43 7.42 -5.30 -6.46
CA ILE A 43 6.76 -6.59 -6.18
C ILE A 43 7.63 -7.45 -5.25
N THR A 44 8.96 -7.34 -5.34
CA THR A 44 9.88 -8.09 -4.48
C THR A 44 9.72 -7.76 -3.00
N ILE A 45 9.09 -6.63 -2.65
CA ILE A 45 8.72 -6.29 -1.26
C ILE A 45 7.66 -7.24 -0.72
N LEU A 46 6.83 -7.83 -1.59
CA LEU A 46 5.80 -8.78 -1.20
C LEU A 46 6.32 -10.21 -1.06
N ASP A 47 7.58 -10.46 -1.43
CA ASP A 47 8.22 -11.75 -1.24
C ASP A 47 8.38 -12.06 0.25
N ILE A 48 7.95 -13.25 0.68
CA ILE A 48 7.93 -13.67 2.09
C ILE A 48 9.32 -13.63 2.72
N GLU A 49 10.37 -13.86 1.93
CA GLU A 49 11.76 -13.83 2.38
C GLU A 49 12.34 -12.41 2.45
N ASN A 50 11.65 -11.42 1.88
CA ASN A 50 12.09 -10.03 1.94
C ASN A 50 11.72 -9.42 3.30
N ARG A 51 12.72 -8.83 3.97
CA ARG A 51 12.55 -8.09 5.23
C ARG A 51 11.47 -7.01 5.16
N LEU A 52 11.22 -6.44 3.99
CA LEU A 52 10.20 -5.42 3.75
C LEU A 52 8.78 -5.98 3.65
N SER A 53 8.63 -7.29 3.44
CA SER A 53 7.31 -7.94 3.43
C SER A 53 6.63 -7.88 4.79
N GLU A 54 7.40 -7.87 5.87
CA GLU A 54 6.88 -7.68 7.23
C GLU A 54 6.15 -6.36 7.40
N ILE A 55 6.57 -5.32 6.69
CA ILE A 55 5.90 -4.01 6.72
C ILE A 55 4.53 -4.09 6.08
N VAL A 56 4.46 -4.73 4.90
CA VAL A 56 3.19 -4.91 4.19
C VAL A 56 2.27 -5.85 4.97
N LYS A 57 2.80 -6.94 5.54
CA LYS A 57 2.04 -7.88 6.39
C LYS A 57 1.46 -7.19 7.62
N LYS A 58 2.27 -6.42 8.37
CA LYS A 58 1.80 -5.64 9.54
C LYS A 58 0.75 -4.61 9.17
N SER A 59 0.83 -4.08 7.96
CA SER A 59 -0.11 -3.08 7.46
C SER A 59 -1.34 -3.69 6.77
N ALA A 60 -1.35 -4.99 6.50
CA ALA A 60 -2.41 -5.67 5.74
C ALA A 60 -3.75 -5.63 6.48
N GLU A 61 -3.76 -5.89 7.79
CA GLU A 61 -4.98 -5.80 8.60
C GLU A 61 -5.56 -4.38 8.65
N PRO A 62 -4.77 -3.32 8.96
CA PRO A 62 -5.24 -1.94 8.86
C PRO A 62 -5.79 -1.57 7.48
N LEU A 63 -5.09 -1.93 6.40
CA LEU A 63 -5.52 -1.63 5.03
C LEU A 63 -6.83 -2.33 4.69
N LYS A 64 -6.99 -3.59 5.11
CA LYS A 64 -8.22 -4.36 4.93
C LYS A 64 -9.38 -3.75 5.73
N LYS A 65 -9.15 -3.40 7.00
CA LYS A 65 -10.15 -2.73 7.86
C LYS A 65 -10.64 -1.43 7.24
N ASN A 66 -9.73 -0.65 6.65
CA ASN A 66 -10.04 0.61 5.99
C ASN A 66 -10.55 0.45 4.55
N SER A 67 -10.79 -0.78 4.06
CA SER A 67 -11.22 -1.06 2.68
C SER A 67 -10.30 -0.44 1.61
N VAL A 68 -9.00 -0.38 1.87
CA VAL A 68 -7.98 -0.03 0.87
C VAL A 68 -7.69 -1.27 0.04
N ARG A 69 -7.80 -1.15 -1.29
CA ARG A 69 -7.49 -2.26 -2.19
C ARG A 69 -6.01 -2.25 -2.55
N VAL A 70 -5.36 -3.39 -2.47
CA VAL A 70 -3.95 -3.56 -2.85
C VAL A 70 -3.88 -4.41 -4.11
N PHE A 71 -3.13 -3.93 -5.10
CA PHE A 71 -2.90 -4.59 -6.38
C PHE A 71 -1.40 -4.72 -6.65
N THR A 72 -1.05 -5.64 -7.52
CA THR A 72 0.30 -5.84 -8.03
C THR A 72 0.29 -5.84 -9.56
N CYS A 73 1.38 -5.36 -10.18
CA CYS A 73 1.59 -5.39 -11.62
C CYS A 73 3.04 -5.76 -11.93
#